data_AF-A0A3R9LWC6-F1
#
_entry.id   AF-A0A3R9LWC6-F1
#
_cell.length_a   1.000
_cell.length_b   1.000
_cell.length_c   1.000
_cell.angle_alpha   90.00
_cell.angle_beta   90.00
_cell.angle_gamma   90.00
#
_symmetry.space_group_name_H-M   'P 1'
#
loop_
_entity.id
_entity.type
_entity.pdbx_description
1 polymer ?
#
loop_
_entity_poly.entity_id
_entity_poly.type
_entity_poly.pdbx_seq_one_letter_code
_entity_poly.pdbx_strand_id
1 'polypeptide(L)'
;MTVSKKAFTGILSLTAAVSLAACSSNANQGGNANSSQNTQSQTSQPAQEQTSSSNAGQTSNLNGRYQASDHDGDQHVLEINGRTGTWAETEIDGSKEIKQVQVDAANQRLIVGDDVKSYRQNGNQLIVDELDDDPDTLNFTKQ
;
A
#
# COMPACT_ATOMS: atom_id res chain seq x y z
N MET A 1 -29.60 -19.69 -37.93
CA MET A 1 -28.74 -20.77 -37.41
C MET A 1 -29.10 -20.99 -35.95
N THR A 2 -29.61 -22.17 -35.62
CA THR A 2 -29.77 -22.65 -34.23
C THR A 2 -28.46 -23.32 -33.83
N VAL A 3 -27.83 -22.88 -32.74
CA VAL A 3 -27.18 -23.79 -31.78
C VAL A 3 -27.22 -23.12 -30.40
N SER A 4 -27.76 -23.85 -29.43
CA SER A 4 -27.91 -23.46 -28.04
C SER A 4 -26.84 -24.12 -27.16
N LYS A 5 -26.57 -23.47 -26.01
CA LYS A 5 -26.12 -24.02 -24.71
C LYS A 5 -24.69 -24.56 -24.60
N LYS A 6 -23.96 -24.05 -23.60
CA LYS A 6 -23.72 -24.77 -22.33
C LYS A 6 -22.97 -23.87 -21.32
N ALA A 7 -23.54 -23.78 -20.12
CA ALA A 7 -22.94 -23.19 -18.93
C ALA A 7 -21.82 -24.09 -18.40
N PHE A 8 -20.74 -23.49 -17.90
CA PHE A 8 -19.75 -24.18 -17.06
C PHE A 8 -19.60 -23.39 -15.76
N THR A 9 -20.18 -23.95 -14.70
CA THR A 9 -20.05 -23.52 -13.32
C THR A 9 -18.91 -24.32 -12.71
N GLY A 10 -17.78 -23.68 -12.40
CA GLY A 10 -16.67 -24.28 -11.67
C GLY A 10 -16.58 -23.68 -10.28
N ILE A 11 -16.95 -24.44 -9.26
CA ILE A 11 -16.80 -24.08 -7.85
C ILE A 11 -15.44 -24.62 -7.40
N LEU A 12 -14.48 -23.76 -7.13
CA LEU A 12 -13.18 -24.14 -6.58
C LEU A 12 -13.16 -23.79 -5.09
N SER A 13 -13.46 -24.79 -4.25
CA SER A 13 -13.32 -24.70 -2.79
C SER A 13 -11.89 -25.00 -2.40
N LEU A 14 -11.16 -24.01 -1.87
CA LEU A 14 -9.90 -24.23 -1.15
C LEU A 14 -10.15 -24.03 0.34
N THR A 15 -10.07 -25.12 1.10
CA THR A 15 -9.99 -25.10 2.56
C THR A 15 -8.63 -25.62 2.96
N ALA A 16 -7.83 -24.78 3.62
CA ALA A 16 -6.69 -25.22 4.40
C ALA A 16 -6.61 -24.37 5.67
N ALA A 17 -7.00 -24.99 6.79
CA ALA A 17 -6.77 -24.48 8.13
C ALA A 17 -5.49 -25.12 8.67
N VAL A 18 -4.54 -24.32 9.13
CA VAL A 18 -3.56 -24.73 10.14
C VAL A 18 -3.37 -23.55 11.10
N SER A 19 -3.61 -23.81 12.37
CA SER A 19 -3.34 -22.90 13.48
C SER A 19 -2.10 -23.38 14.26
N LEU A 20 -1.58 -22.44 15.05
CA LEU A 20 -0.85 -22.61 16.32
C LEU A 20 0.68 -22.77 16.27
N ALA A 21 1.36 -21.73 16.77
CA ALA A 21 2.27 -21.86 17.92
C ALA A 21 2.59 -20.45 18.48
N ALA A 22 2.15 -20.19 19.71
CA ALA A 22 2.65 -19.10 20.52
C ALA A 22 4.01 -19.53 21.11
N CYS A 23 5.05 -18.74 20.89
CA CYS A 23 6.27 -18.80 21.70
C CYS A 23 6.33 -17.56 22.57
N SER A 24 6.26 -17.82 23.86
CA SER A 24 6.30 -16.91 25.00
C SER A 24 7.69 -16.36 25.27
N SER A 25 7.69 -15.19 25.92
CA SER A 25 8.67 -14.68 26.89
C SER A 25 10.07 -14.29 26.40
N ASN A 26 10.42 -13.02 26.60
CA ASN A 26 11.31 -12.67 27.71
C ASN A 26 11.16 -11.20 28.10
N ALA A 27 10.88 -10.99 29.38
CA ALA A 27 11.06 -9.71 30.05
C ALA A 27 12.56 -9.39 30.11
N ASN A 28 12.92 -8.13 29.91
CA ASN A 28 14.08 -7.58 30.58
C ASN A 28 13.77 -6.14 31.03
N GLN A 29 13.60 -6.01 32.34
CA GLN A 29 13.70 -4.74 33.05
C GLN A 29 15.18 -4.41 33.29
N GLY A 30 15.45 -3.11 33.46
CA GLY A 30 16.71 -2.57 33.97
C GLY A 30 17.39 -1.71 32.91
N GLY A 31 17.85 -0.49 33.16
CA GLY A 31 18.04 0.27 34.38
C GLY A 31 18.97 1.43 33.99
N ASN A 32 18.67 2.63 34.46
CA ASN A 32 19.40 3.87 34.17
C ASN A 32 20.81 3.87 34.79
N ALA A 33 21.86 4.20 34.03
CA ALA A 33 23.09 4.79 34.55
C ALA A 33 23.97 5.41 33.43
N ASN A 34 24.38 6.66 33.69
CA ASN A 34 25.19 7.58 32.91
C ASN A 34 26.71 7.35 33.10
N SER A 35 27.52 7.41 32.03
CA SER A 35 28.70 8.31 31.87
C SER A 35 29.68 7.86 30.77
N SER A 36 30.38 8.87 30.25
CA SER A 36 31.07 9.03 28.97
C SER A 36 32.39 8.28 28.77
N GLN A 37 32.77 7.98 27.50
CA GLN A 37 33.98 8.54 26.84
C GLN A 37 34.15 8.08 25.37
N ASN A 38 34.56 9.06 24.57
CA ASN A 38 34.87 9.13 23.14
C ASN A 38 36.03 8.21 22.70
N THR A 39 36.00 7.66 21.46
CA THR A 39 37.10 7.70 20.45
C THR A 39 36.66 7.03 19.12
N GLN A 40 36.61 7.84 18.04
CA GLN A 40 37.08 7.55 16.67
C GLN A 40 36.21 6.73 15.67
N SER A 41 35.56 7.51 14.80
CA SER A 41 35.62 7.45 13.32
C SER A 41 35.62 6.09 12.62
N GLN A 42 34.43 5.66 12.15
CA GLN A 42 34.30 4.97 10.87
C GLN A 42 33.12 5.55 10.11
N THR A 43 33.44 6.04 8.92
CA THR A 43 32.56 6.55 7.87
C THR A 43 31.44 5.54 7.57
N SER A 44 30.20 5.94 7.77
CA SER A 44 29.03 5.28 7.20
C SER A 44 28.04 6.37 6.82
N GLN A 45 27.41 6.17 5.68
CA GLN A 45 26.71 7.12 4.84
C GLN A 45 25.74 8.03 5.60
N PRO A 46 25.40 9.23 5.08
CA PRO A 46 24.21 9.90 5.54
C PRO A 46 23.03 8.98 5.23
N ALA A 47 22.54 8.27 6.24
CA ALA A 47 21.16 7.84 6.25
C ALA A 47 20.37 9.12 6.07
N GLN A 48 19.83 9.32 4.86
CA GLN A 48 18.91 10.41 4.63
C GLN A 48 17.77 10.18 5.61
N GLU A 49 17.72 11.07 6.60
CA GLU A 49 16.57 11.33 7.42
C GLU A 49 15.44 11.77 6.49
N GLN A 50 14.83 10.82 5.76
CA GLN A 50 13.53 11.02 5.17
C GLN A 50 12.56 11.04 6.35
N THR A 51 12.38 12.27 6.83
CA THR A 51 11.30 12.78 7.64
C THR A 51 10.25 11.71 7.89
N SER A 52 10.38 11.01 9.02
CA SER A 52 9.23 10.44 9.69
C SER A 52 8.36 11.62 10.12
N SER A 53 7.62 12.22 9.17
CA SER A 53 6.43 12.95 9.52
C SER A 53 5.60 11.93 10.27
N SER A 54 5.41 12.16 11.55
CA SER A 54 4.50 11.37 12.35
C SER A 54 3.18 11.30 11.59
N ASN A 55 2.88 10.15 10.98
CA ASN A 55 1.59 9.87 10.33
C ASN A 55 0.50 9.66 11.41
N ALA A 56 0.57 10.45 12.47
CA ALA A 56 -0.39 10.49 13.55
C ALA A 56 -1.62 11.24 13.04
N GLY A 57 -2.67 10.49 12.70
CA GLY A 57 -4.02 11.05 12.55
C GLY A 57 -4.53 11.21 11.13
N GLN A 58 -4.03 10.44 10.15
CA GLN A 58 -4.68 10.33 8.85
C GLN A 58 -6.05 9.66 9.04
N THR A 59 -7.10 10.47 8.98
CA THR A 59 -8.47 10.00 9.14
C THR A 59 -8.76 8.97 8.07
N SER A 60 -9.12 7.77 8.50
CA SER A 60 -9.22 6.49 7.76
C SER A 60 -10.24 6.47 6.61
N ASN A 61 -10.80 7.61 6.23
CA ASN A 61 -11.83 7.72 5.21
C ASN A 61 -11.22 8.15 3.88
N LEU A 62 -10.73 7.15 3.15
CA LEU A 62 -10.28 7.29 1.77
C LEU A 62 -11.43 7.23 0.76
N ASN A 63 -12.69 7.30 1.17
CA ASN A 63 -13.79 7.15 0.22
C ASN A 63 -13.77 8.24 -0.83
N GLY A 64 -13.86 7.84 -2.10
CA GLY A 64 -13.95 8.76 -3.22
C GLY A 64 -13.28 8.20 -4.46
N ARG A 65 -13.34 9.01 -5.51
CA ARG A 65 -12.67 8.76 -6.77
C ARG A 65 -11.48 9.68 -6.88
N TYR A 66 -10.33 9.12 -7.22
CA TYR A 66 -9.07 9.83 -7.32
C TYR A 66 -8.46 9.58 -8.70
N GLN A 67 -7.76 10.57 -9.24
CA GLN A 67 -7.11 10.48 -10.56
C GLN A 67 -5.66 10.94 -10.48
N ALA A 68 -4.79 10.24 -11.20
CA ALA A 68 -3.39 10.58 -11.40
C ALA A 68 -2.98 10.28 -12.85
N SER A 69 -1.86 10.86 -13.27
CA SER A 69 -1.13 10.45 -14.47
C SER A 69 0.30 10.16 -14.06
N ASP A 70 0.89 9.10 -14.61
CA ASP A 70 2.29 8.76 -14.37
C ASP A 70 3.22 9.51 -15.34
N HIS A 71 4.50 9.11 -15.35
CA HIS A 71 5.52 9.73 -16.18
C HIS A 71 5.44 9.31 -17.66
N ASP A 72 4.89 8.13 -17.93
CA ASP A 72 4.71 7.58 -19.27
C ASP A 72 3.45 8.14 -19.95
N GLY A 73 2.56 8.75 -19.18
CA GLY A 73 1.34 9.39 -19.66
C GLY A 73 0.08 8.54 -19.45
N ASP A 74 0.22 7.43 -18.72
CA ASP A 74 -0.87 6.53 -18.43
C ASP A 74 -1.77 7.14 -17.36
N GLN A 75 -3.07 6.91 -17.50
CA GLN A 75 -4.08 7.48 -16.61
C GLN A 75 -4.48 6.45 -15.56
N HIS A 76 -4.30 6.82 -14.28
CA HIS A 76 -4.76 6.00 -13.17
C HIS A 76 -6.02 6.58 -12.54
N VAL A 77 -6.96 5.69 -12.21
CA VAL A 77 -8.17 6.00 -11.47
C VAL A 77 -8.28 5.05 -10.29
N LEU A 78 -8.24 5.60 -9.09
CA LEU A 78 -8.47 4.87 -7.85
C LEU A 78 -9.83 5.24 -7.29
N GLU A 79 -10.72 4.26 -7.16
CA GLU A 79 -12.04 4.44 -6.56
C GLU A 79 -12.16 3.61 -5.29
N ILE A 80 -12.37 4.26 -4.14
CA ILE A 80 -12.43 3.61 -2.83
C ILE A 80 -13.80 3.82 -2.19
N ASN A 81 -14.35 2.74 -1.64
CA ASN A 81 -15.54 2.74 -0.82
C ASN A 81 -15.34 1.83 0.41
N GLY A 82 -15.22 2.45 1.57
CA GLY A 82 -14.89 1.81 2.84
C GLY A 82 -13.46 1.28 2.84
N ARG A 83 -13.33 -0.04 2.92
CA ARG A 83 -12.04 -0.75 2.98
C ARG A 83 -11.66 -1.42 1.66
N THR A 84 -12.42 -1.16 0.61
CA THR A 84 -12.29 -1.81 -0.70
C THR A 84 -12.34 -0.77 -1.80
N GLY A 85 -11.86 -1.12 -2.98
CA GLY A 85 -11.89 -0.26 -4.15
C GLY A 85 -11.47 -0.95 -5.43
N THR A 86 -11.25 -0.15 -6.45
CA THR A 86 -10.68 -0.56 -7.74
C THR A 86 -9.62 0.43 -8.16
N TRP A 87 -8.55 -0.08 -8.76
CA TRP A 87 -7.52 0.69 -9.42
C TRP A 87 -7.59 0.37 -10.91
N ALA A 88 -7.86 1.38 -11.73
CA ALA A 88 -7.87 1.25 -13.18
C ALA A 88 -6.70 2.04 -13.76
N GLU A 89 -5.97 1.40 -14.65
CA GLU A 89 -4.90 2.00 -15.44
C GLU A 89 -5.34 2.04 -16.90
N THR A 90 -4.96 3.09 -17.59
CA THR A 90 -5.26 3.26 -19.02
C THR A 90 -4.02 3.75 -19.72
N GLU A 91 -3.47 2.88 -20.55
CA GLU A 91 -2.29 3.22 -21.34
C GLU A 91 -2.64 4.23 -22.44
N ILE A 92 -1.62 4.88 -23.01
CA ILE A 92 -1.78 5.83 -24.12
C ILE A 92 -2.54 5.22 -25.32
N ASP A 93 -2.38 3.92 -25.58
CA ASP A 93 -3.06 3.24 -26.68
C ASP A 93 -4.55 2.93 -26.38
N GLY A 94 -5.00 3.21 -25.16
CA GLY A 94 -6.35 3.00 -24.66
C GLY A 94 -6.61 1.62 -24.07
N SER A 95 -5.59 0.74 -23.99
CA SER A 95 -5.66 -0.50 -23.22
C SER A 95 -5.97 -0.19 -21.75
N LYS A 96 -6.63 -1.14 -21.07
CA LYS A 96 -7.06 -0.95 -19.68
C LYS A 96 -6.80 -2.18 -18.86
N GLU A 97 -6.16 -1.98 -17.70
CA GLU A 97 -6.10 -2.94 -16.63
C GLU A 97 -6.93 -2.46 -15.44
N ILE A 98 -7.64 -3.36 -14.78
CA ILE A 98 -8.38 -3.07 -13.55
C ILE A 98 -8.00 -4.09 -12.50
N LYS A 99 -7.46 -3.61 -11.38
CA LYS A 99 -7.09 -4.41 -10.20
C LYS A 99 -8.00 -4.06 -9.03
N GLN A 100 -8.32 -5.07 -8.21
CA GLN A 100 -9.06 -4.85 -6.96
C GLN A 100 -8.17 -4.19 -5.92
N VAL A 101 -8.74 -3.32 -5.09
CA VAL A 101 -8.02 -2.64 -4.01
C VAL A 101 -8.58 -3.04 -2.65
N GLN A 102 -7.70 -3.32 -1.70
CA GLN A 102 -8.01 -3.39 -0.28
C GLN A 102 -7.25 -2.29 0.47
N VAL A 103 -7.94 -1.64 1.40
CA VAL A 103 -7.39 -0.55 2.21
C VAL A 103 -7.08 -1.08 3.61
N ASP A 104 -5.81 -1.04 3.96
CA ASP A 104 -5.33 -1.24 5.32
C ASP A 104 -4.92 0.12 5.92
N ALA A 105 -5.92 0.84 6.42
CA ALA A 105 -5.71 2.15 7.01
C ALA A 105 -4.91 2.12 8.32
N ALA A 106 -4.86 0.97 9.00
CA ALA A 106 -4.08 0.83 10.24
C ALA A 106 -2.58 0.84 9.94
N ASN A 107 -2.18 0.22 8.83
CA ASN A 107 -0.80 0.15 8.38
C ASN A 107 -0.47 1.14 7.25
N GLN A 108 -1.45 1.95 6.84
CA GLN A 108 -1.34 2.94 5.75
C GLN A 108 -0.87 2.30 4.44
N ARG A 109 -1.55 1.20 4.09
CA ARG A 109 -1.28 0.41 2.90
C ARG A 109 -2.50 0.29 2.01
N LEU A 110 -2.25 0.26 0.70
CA LEU A 110 -3.19 -0.20 -0.31
C LEU A 110 -2.66 -1.53 -0.83
N ILE A 111 -3.53 -2.54 -0.93
CA ILE A 111 -3.22 -3.79 -1.61
C ILE A 111 -3.94 -3.75 -2.95
N VAL A 112 -3.21 -3.64 -4.06
CA VAL A 112 -3.71 -3.50 -5.42
C VAL A 112 -3.44 -4.81 -6.17
N GLY A 113 -4.46 -5.63 -6.38
CA GLY A 113 -4.25 -7.01 -6.81
C GLY A 113 -3.48 -7.78 -5.74
N ASP A 114 -2.25 -8.17 -6.05
CA ASP A 114 -1.27 -8.77 -5.16
C ASP A 114 -0.14 -7.81 -4.71
N ASP A 115 -0.07 -6.61 -5.30
CA ASP A 115 0.94 -5.61 -4.98
C ASP A 115 0.55 -4.83 -3.73
N VAL A 116 1.50 -4.57 -2.85
CA VAL A 116 1.29 -3.75 -1.65
C VAL A 116 1.99 -2.41 -1.85
N LYS A 117 1.25 -1.32 -1.64
CA LYS A 117 1.70 0.07 -1.80
C LYS A 117 1.52 0.81 -0.49
N SER A 118 2.36 1.80 -0.23
CA SER A 118 2.16 2.73 0.89
C SER A 118 1.37 3.94 0.42
N TYR A 119 0.62 4.58 1.33
CA TYR A 119 -0.09 5.81 0.97
C TYR A 119 0.02 6.88 2.04
N ARG A 120 -0.07 8.14 1.59
CA ARG A 120 -0.12 9.35 2.42
C ARG A 120 -1.21 10.27 1.87
N GLN A 121 -2.10 10.76 2.72
CA GLN A 121 -3.17 11.68 2.37
C GLN A 121 -2.83 13.12 2.79
N ASN A 122 -2.92 14.05 1.85
CA ASN A 122 -2.73 15.48 2.09
C ASN A 122 -3.93 16.26 1.54
N GLY A 123 -4.95 16.46 2.38
CA GLY A 123 -6.22 17.07 1.98
C GLY A 123 -6.92 16.25 0.90
N ASN A 124 -7.04 16.82 -0.31
CA ASN A 124 -7.62 16.16 -1.47
C ASN A 124 -6.60 15.31 -2.26
N GLN A 125 -5.32 15.33 -1.88
CA GLN A 125 -4.31 14.50 -2.50
C GLN A 125 -4.14 13.17 -1.76
N LEU A 126 -3.92 12.11 -2.52
CA LEU A 126 -3.53 10.80 -2.05
C LEU A 126 -2.26 10.40 -2.80
N ILE A 127 -1.14 10.46 -2.11
CA ILE A 127 0.17 10.09 -2.61
C ILE A 127 0.32 8.60 -2.35
N VAL A 128 0.59 7.82 -3.40
CA VAL A 128 0.79 6.38 -3.36
C VAL A 128 2.20 6.10 -3.83
N ASP A 129 2.97 5.42 -2.98
CA ASP A 129 4.36 5.05 -3.27
C ASP A 129 4.48 3.52 -3.30
N GLU A 130 5.38 3.00 -4.13
CA GLU A 130 5.79 1.60 -4.06
C GLU A 130 6.47 1.29 -2.71
N LEU A 131 6.57 0.01 -2.38
CA LEU A 131 7.21 -0.43 -1.12
C LEU A 131 8.71 -0.72 -1.25
N ASP A 132 9.19 -0.93 -2.46
CA ASP A 132 10.60 -0.97 -2.80
C ASP A 132 11.14 0.46 -3.03
N ASP A 133 12.43 0.57 -3.31
CA ASP A 133 13.11 1.85 -3.55
C ASP A 133 12.81 2.43 -4.95
N ASP A 134 11.75 1.96 -5.61
CA ASP A 134 11.37 2.43 -6.93
C ASP A 134 10.73 3.83 -6.83
N PRO A 135 11.16 4.79 -7.67
CA PRO A 135 10.75 6.19 -7.56
C PRO A 135 9.34 6.46 -8.13
N ASP A 136 8.57 5.44 -8.46
CA ASP A 136 7.27 5.56 -9.12
C ASP A 136 6.18 5.94 -8.10
N THR A 137 6.23 7.19 -7.66
CA THR A 137 5.20 7.82 -6.83
C THR A 137 4.05 8.34 -7.69
N LEU A 138 2.83 7.93 -7.38
CA LEU A 138 1.62 8.47 -7.97
C LEU A 138 0.94 9.47 -7.05
N ASN A 139 0.76 10.71 -7.53
CA ASN A 139 0.07 11.75 -6.78
C ASN A 139 -1.38 11.91 -7.25
N PHE A 140 -2.28 11.19 -6.60
CA PHE A 140 -3.69 11.24 -6.95
C PHE A 140 -4.39 12.47 -6.41
N THR A 141 -5.32 13.01 -7.20
CA THR A 141 -6.23 14.09 -6.79
C THR A 141 -7.66 13.60 -6.75
N LYS A 142 -8.31 13.78 -5.59
CA LYS A 142 -9.73 13.48 -5.38
C LYS A 142 -10.63 14.37 -6.24
N GLN A 143 -11.64 13.75 -6.86
CA GLN A 143 -12.63 14.40 -7.73
C GLN A 143 -13.91 14.77 -6.97
#